data_AF-A0AAE0KU14-F1
#
_entry.id   AF-A0AAE0KU14-F1
#
_cell.length_a   1.000
_cell.length_b   1.000
_cell.length_c   1.000
_cell.angle_alpha   90.00
_cell.angle_beta   90.00
_cell.angle_gamma   90.00
#
_symmetry.space_group_name_H-M   'P 1'
#
loop_
_entity.id
_entity.type
_entity.pdbx_description
1 polymer ?
#
loop_
_entity_poly.entity_id
_entity_poly.type
_entity_poly.pdbx_seq_one_letter_code
_entity_poly.pdbx_strand_id
1 'polypeptide(L)'
;KRAKVLFLSQGSSNYLCNGSGGDFSLPGADFQPLHSDLVHESADFWDPWQQGNLRLLPPPWICINVLMVDFTVQNGATRQIPGTQRSLCLPPGLGFEPEWMKSSHVCAPAGSALVRDIRCWHGGTPNLLPLPPPSDLIGVQHLGEDAGYARPMLNVEFTAPWFRIPHRDYKMIPRNWWDKMSIRGKELTRNIVLDTDQDPEDWNLTFGKAWLEHLGGAQVGKAVTG
;
A
#
# COMPACT_ATOMS: atom_id res chain seq x y z
N LYS A 1 15.89 2.16 -8.91
CA LYS A 1 16.87 2.48 -7.83
C LYS A 1 16.24 2.74 -6.44
N ARG A 2 14.92 2.92 -6.29
CA ARG A 2 14.31 3.47 -5.05
C ARG A 2 13.81 2.46 -4.00
N ALA A 3 13.57 1.18 -4.33
CA ALA A 3 13.23 0.15 -3.33
C ALA A 3 14.45 -0.53 -2.66
N LYS A 4 15.67 -0.25 -3.13
CA LYS A 4 16.91 -0.80 -2.53
C LYS A 4 17.14 -0.28 -1.10
N VAL A 5 16.61 0.90 -0.75
CA VAL A 5 17.00 1.62 0.46
C VAL A 5 16.52 0.94 1.75
N LEU A 6 15.41 0.20 1.75
CA LEU A 6 14.87 -0.35 3.00
C LEU A 6 15.39 -1.74 3.38
N PHE A 7 15.54 -2.67 2.43
CA PHE A 7 16.11 -3.99 2.73
C PHE A 7 17.64 -3.97 2.93
N LEU A 8 18.30 -2.86 2.56
CA LEU A 8 19.70 -2.64 2.90
C LEU A 8 19.95 -2.58 4.41
N SER A 9 18.96 -2.21 5.25
CA SER A 9 19.14 -2.25 6.71
C SER A 9 19.25 -3.68 7.26
N GLN A 10 18.87 -4.69 6.47
CA GLN A 10 19.01 -6.11 6.79
C GLN A 10 20.16 -6.79 6.01
N GLY A 11 20.90 -6.03 5.18
CA GLY A 11 22.04 -6.55 4.41
C GLY A 11 21.66 -7.59 3.34
N SER A 12 20.38 -7.78 3.03
CA SER A 12 19.90 -8.82 2.12
C SER A 12 19.11 -8.23 0.96
N SER A 13 19.45 -8.63 -0.26
CA SER A 13 18.66 -8.35 -1.47
C SER A 13 17.48 -9.31 -1.65
N ASN A 14 17.35 -10.29 -0.75
CA ASN A 14 16.27 -11.24 -0.74
C ASN A 14 15.10 -10.61 0.04
N TYR A 15 14.03 -10.28 -0.67
CA TYR A 15 12.76 -9.83 -0.14
C TYR A 15 11.68 -10.25 -1.14
N LEU A 16 10.44 -10.29 -0.69
CA LEU A 16 9.32 -10.82 -1.44
C LEU A 16 8.23 -9.77 -1.56
N CYS A 17 7.56 -9.71 -2.72
CA CYS A 17 6.31 -8.99 -2.86
C CYS A 17 5.20 -9.87 -2.28
N ASN A 18 4.41 -9.28 -1.39
CA ASN A 18 3.30 -9.96 -0.71
C ASN A 18 1.93 -9.54 -1.26
N GLY A 19 1.85 -8.38 -1.92
CA GLY A 19 0.59 -7.87 -2.41
C GLY A 19 0.75 -6.48 -3.01
N SER A 20 -0.31 -6.06 -3.69
CA SER A 20 -0.48 -4.69 -4.18
C SER A 20 -1.97 -4.38 -4.27
N GLY A 21 -2.31 -3.11 -4.16
CA GLY A 21 -3.68 -2.61 -4.27
C GLY A 21 -3.68 -1.10 -4.35
N GLY A 22 -4.68 -0.49 -3.73
CA GLY A 22 -4.70 0.93 -3.48
C GLY A 22 -5.84 1.31 -2.55
N ASP A 23 -5.75 2.53 -2.02
CA ASP A 23 -6.77 3.17 -1.21
C ASP A 23 -7.12 4.53 -1.80
N PHE A 24 -8.33 4.99 -1.54
CA PHE A 24 -8.75 6.33 -1.88
C PHE A 24 -9.52 6.97 -0.71
N SER A 25 -9.34 8.28 -0.52
CA SER A 25 -10.14 9.08 0.41
C SER A 25 -11.07 9.99 -0.37
N LEU A 26 -12.37 9.93 -0.12
CA LEU A 26 -13.38 10.78 -0.77
C LEU A 26 -13.77 11.96 0.13
N PRO A 27 -14.29 13.06 -0.44
CA PRO A 27 -14.88 14.15 0.33
C PRO A 27 -15.86 13.65 1.38
N GLY A 28 -15.77 14.20 2.59
CA GLY A 28 -16.61 13.78 3.72
C GLY A 28 -16.08 12.56 4.49
N ALA A 29 -14.93 11.99 4.10
CA ALA A 29 -14.19 11.08 4.97
C ALA A 29 -13.83 11.77 6.30
N ASP A 30 -13.80 11.00 7.38
CA ASP A 30 -13.41 11.44 8.73
C ASP A 30 -12.11 10.73 9.16
N PHE A 31 -11.61 11.04 10.35
CA PHE A 31 -10.45 10.38 10.92
C PHE A 31 -10.67 8.87 11.08
N GLN A 32 -9.74 8.09 10.52
CA GLN A 32 -9.60 6.70 10.92
C GLN A 32 -8.83 6.63 12.24
N PRO A 33 -9.23 5.80 13.21
CA PRO A 33 -8.45 5.56 14.42
C PRO A 33 -7.00 5.19 14.09
N LEU A 34 -6.05 5.65 14.90
CA LEU A 34 -4.67 5.20 14.75
C LEU A 34 -4.57 3.67 14.87
N HIS A 35 -3.87 3.06 13.93
CA HIS A 35 -3.68 1.62 13.89
C HIS A 35 -2.33 1.26 13.25
N SER A 36 -1.99 -0.02 13.38
CA SER A 36 -0.85 -0.68 12.75
C SER A 36 -1.43 -1.78 11.85
N ASP A 37 -0.98 -1.89 10.60
CA ASP A 37 -1.47 -2.94 9.69
C ASP A 37 -1.02 -4.33 10.14
N LEU A 38 0.02 -4.40 10.98
CA LEU A 38 0.37 -5.64 11.68
C LEU A 38 -0.68 -5.94 12.77
N VAL A 39 -1.64 -6.80 12.43
CA VAL A 39 -2.58 -7.37 13.40
C VAL A 39 -1.87 -8.51 14.15
N HIS A 40 -1.96 -8.56 15.48
CA HIS A 40 -1.19 -9.54 16.28
C HIS A 40 -1.44 -11.01 15.89
N GLU A 41 -2.64 -11.30 15.37
CA GLU A 41 -3.08 -12.63 14.90
C GLU A 41 -2.69 -12.93 13.45
N SER A 42 -2.26 -11.91 12.69
CA SER A 42 -2.00 -12.00 11.25
C SER A 42 -0.58 -12.44 10.91
N ALA A 43 0.28 -12.64 11.91
CA ALA A 43 1.64 -13.04 11.70
C ALA A 43 1.89 -14.44 12.23
N ASP A 44 2.47 -15.32 11.39
CA ASP A 44 2.96 -16.65 11.77
C ASP A 44 4.20 -16.58 12.70
N PHE A 45 4.34 -15.50 13.46
CA PHE A 45 5.36 -15.39 14.48
C PHE A 45 4.85 -15.95 15.79
N TRP A 46 5.07 -17.24 15.97
CA TRP A 46 4.84 -17.91 17.23
C TRP A 46 6.16 -18.08 17.97
N ASP A 47 6.28 -17.40 19.11
CA ASP A 47 7.37 -17.65 20.04
C ASP A 47 6.88 -18.57 21.18
N PRO A 48 7.30 -19.84 21.23
CA PRO A 48 6.90 -20.78 22.29
C PRO A 48 7.21 -20.27 23.70
N TRP A 49 8.23 -19.42 23.83
CA TRP A 49 8.67 -18.91 25.12
C TRP A 49 8.02 -17.57 25.48
N GLN A 50 7.25 -16.96 24.57
CA GLN A 50 6.63 -15.64 24.73
C GLN A 50 7.61 -14.53 25.14
N GLN A 51 8.88 -14.65 24.75
CA GLN A 51 9.96 -13.71 25.05
C GLN A 51 10.17 -12.69 23.93
N GLY A 52 9.73 -13.01 22.72
CA GLY A 52 9.86 -12.23 21.51
C GLY A 52 8.59 -11.49 21.13
N ASN A 53 8.76 -10.29 20.59
CA ASN A 53 7.68 -9.51 19.97
C ASN A 53 8.14 -9.09 18.59
N LEU A 54 7.30 -9.26 17.56
CA LEU A 54 7.59 -8.84 16.19
C LEU A 54 8.03 -7.38 16.10
N ARG A 55 7.59 -6.51 17.02
CA ARG A 55 7.98 -5.10 17.10
C ARG A 55 9.43 -4.87 17.52
N LEU A 56 10.08 -5.89 18.11
CA LEU A 56 11.49 -5.85 18.51
C LEU A 56 12.44 -6.39 17.43
N LEU A 57 11.91 -7.12 16.46
CA LEU A 57 12.67 -7.66 15.33
C LEU A 57 12.93 -6.58 14.26
N PRO A 58 13.89 -6.80 13.35
CA PRO A 58 13.98 -6.03 12.11
C PRO A 58 12.63 -5.97 11.39
N PRO A 59 12.38 -4.96 10.52
CA PRO A 59 11.08 -4.82 9.85
C PRO A 59 10.66 -6.10 9.11
N PRO A 60 9.55 -6.74 9.52
CA PRO A 60 9.06 -7.96 8.86
C PRO A 60 8.43 -7.65 7.51
N TRP A 61 7.83 -6.46 7.39
CA TRP A 61 6.99 -6.09 6.27
C TRP A 61 6.96 -4.56 6.13
N ILE A 62 7.15 -4.12 4.90
CA ILE A 62 7.13 -2.75 4.45
C ILE A 62 6.00 -2.54 3.45
N CYS A 63 5.25 -1.46 3.61
CA CYS A 63 4.31 -0.97 2.61
C CYS A 63 4.91 0.25 1.90
N ILE A 64 4.82 0.30 0.58
CA ILE A 64 5.18 1.46 -0.24
C ILE A 64 3.90 2.00 -0.84
N ASN A 65 3.50 3.20 -0.41
CA ASN A 65 2.37 3.92 -0.99
C ASN A 65 2.88 4.90 -2.05
N VAL A 66 2.40 4.77 -3.28
CA VAL A 66 2.68 5.72 -4.37
C VAL A 66 1.52 6.71 -4.44
N LEU A 67 1.83 8.00 -4.27
CA LEU A 67 0.82 9.05 -4.23
C LEU A 67 0.42 9.39 -5.66
N MET A 68 -0.85 9.23 -5.99
CA MET A 68 -1.35 9.46 -7.36
C MET A 68 -1.73 10.92 -7.62
N VAL A 69 -1.89 11.68 -6.54
CA VAL A 69 -2.15 13.14 -6.51
C VAL A 69 -1.26 13.76 -5.44
N ASP A 70 -1.19 15.10 -5.40
CA ASP A 70 -0.55 15.81 -4.31
C ASP A 70 -1.28 15.50 -2.99
N PHE A 71 -0.54 15.08 -1.98
CA PHE A 71 -1.07 14.92 -0.64
C PHE A 71 -0.95 16.24 0.11
N THR A 72 -2.09 16.74 0.57
CA THR A 72 -2.21 17.96 1.37
C THR A 72 -3.09 17.69 2.58
N VAL A 73 -3.01 18.54 3.59
CA VAL A 73 -3.94 18.48 4.73
C VAL A 73 -5.39 18.59 4.24
N GLN A 74 -5.67 19.43 3.23
CA GLN A 74 -7.01 19.69 2.73
C GLN A 74 -7.69 18.46 2.12
N ASN A 75 -6.94 17.64 1.39
CA ASN A 75 -7.50 16.46 0.70
C ASN A 75 -7.34 15.16 1.50
N GLY A 76 -7.10 15.25 2.81
CA GLY A 76 -7.02 14.09 3.69
C GLY A 76 -5.74 13.28 3.51
N ALA A 77 -4.58 13.95 3.44
CA ALA A 77 -3.29 13.28 3.51
C ALA A 77 -3.19 12.39 4.75
N THR A 78 -2.85 11.12 4.55
CA THR A 78 -2.65 10.14 5.63
C THR A 78 -1.71 10.70 6.70
N ARG A 79 -2.05 10.46 7.96
CA ARG A 79 -1.16 10.76 9.10
C ARG A 79 -0.34 9.55 9.48
N GLN A 80 0.93 9.77 9.82
CA GLN A 80 1.86 8.74 10.27
C GLN A 80 2.52 9.22 11.56
N ILE A 81 2.62 8.37 12.58
CA ILE A 81 3.19 8.74 13.88
C ILE A 81 4.62 8.22 13.98
N PRO A 82 5.66 9.07 13.84
CA PRO A 82 7.05 8.63 13.81
C PRO A 82 7.47 7.93 15.11
N GLY A 83 8.32 6.91 15.01
CA GLY A 83 8.91 6.22 16.17
C GLY A 83 8.02 5.15 16.82
N THR A 84 6.79 4.97 16.34
CA THR A 84 5.82 4.03 16.93
C THR A 84 5.95 2.59 16.43
N GLN A 85 6.76 2.32 15.41
CA GLN A 85 6.97 0.98 14.84
C GLN A 85 7.50 -0.06 15.85
N ARG A 86 8.15 0.41 16.92
CA ARG A 86 8.62 -0.43 18.04
C ARG A 86 7.79 -0.26 19.32
N SER A 87 6.73 0.53 19.28
CA SER A 87 5.89 0.78 20.47
C SER A 87 5.18 -0.49 20.91
N LEU A 88 5.35 -0.87 22.17
CA LEU A 88 4.66 -2.02 22.77
C LEU A 88 3.28 -1.65 23.32
N CYS A 89 2.97 -0.35 23.37
CA CYS A 89 1.64 0.13 23.74
C CYS A 89 0.69 0.02 22.54
N LEU A 90 -0.62 0.03 22.82
CA LEU A 90 -1.62 0.26 21.79
C LEU A 90 -1.69 1.75 21.44
N PRO A 91 -2.08 2.11 20.20
CA PRO A 91 -2.39 3.50 19.88
C PRO A 91 -3.51 4.02 20.80
N PRO A 92 -3.50 5.31 21.15
CA PRO A 92 -4.61 5.91 21.89
C PRO A 92 -5.89 5.81 21.07
N GLY A 93 -7.04 5.65 21.74
CA GLY A 93 -8.34 5.73 21.06
C GLY A 93 -8.58 7.11 20.47
N LEU A 94 -9.36 7.21 19.39
CA LEU A 94 -9.53 8.42 18.58
C LEU A 94 -9.86 9.70 19.39
N GLY A 95 -10.71 9.59 20.43
CA GLY A 95 -11.06 10.72 21.31
C GLY A 95 -9.94 11.18 22.26
N PHE A 96 -8.91 10.35 22.46
CA PHE A 96 -7.76 10.59 23.33
C PHE A 96 -6.46 10.82 22.55
N GLU A 97 -6.52 10.81 21.21
CA GLU A 97 -5.38 11.15 20.38
C GLU A 97 -4.97 12.61 20.63
N PRO A 98 -3.71 12.88 21.02
CA PRO A 98 -3.24 14.25 21.20
C PRO A 98 -3.17 14.97 19.85
N GLU A 99 -3.32 16.30 19.89
CA GLU A 99 -3.44 17.12 18.68
C GLU A 99 -2.24 16.98 17.73
N TRP A 100 -1.03 16.81 18.27
CA TRP A 100 0.16 16.60 17.45
C TRP A 100 0.10 15.30 16.63
N MET A 101 -0.58 14.25 17.12
CA MET A 101 -0.78 13.01 16.35
C MET A 101 -1.82 13.21 15.25
N LYS A 102 -2.90 13.96 15.54
CA LYS A 102 -3.93 14.29 14.54
C LYS A 102 -3.36 15.14 13.40
N SER A 103 -2.42 16.03 13.73
CA SER A 103 -1.77 16.94 12.77
C SER A 103 -0.53 16.36 12.07
N SER A 104 -0.13 15.11 12.36
CA SER A 104 1.06 14.45 11.79
C SER A 104 0.86 13.96 10.34
N HIS A 105 0.43 14.86 9.45
CA HIS A 105 0.12 14.59 8.04
C HIS A 105 1.36 14.34 7.20
N VAL A 106 1.29 13.38 6.28
CA VAL A 106 2.34 13.14 5.28
C VAL A 106 1.96 13.84 3.98
N CYS A 107 2.41 15.09 3.83
CA CYS A 107 2.20 15.89 2.61
C CYS A 107 3.40 15.75 1.67
N ALA A 108 3.12 15.47 0.39
CA ALA A 108 4.14 15.31 -0.65
C ALA A 108 3.48 15.37 -2.04
N PRO A 109 4.23 15.74 -3.10
CA PRO A 109 3.67 15.83 -4.44
C PRO A 109 3.34 14.45 -5.04
N ALA A 110 2.47 14.44 -6.05
CA ALA A 110 2.16 13.26 -6.87
C ALA A 110 3.44 12.58 -7.39
N GLY A 111 3.42 11.25 -7.46
CA GLY A 111 4.57 10.42 -7.82
C GLY A 111 5.58 10.20 -6.68
N SER A 112 5.38 10.82 -5.52
CA SER A 112 6.15 10.49 -4.32
C SER A 112 5.86 9.08 -3.85
N ALA A 113 6.85 8.46 -3.19
CA ALA A 113 6.71 7.15 -2.56
C ALA A 113 6.85 7.29 -1.04
N LEU A 114 5.76 7.04 -0.33
CA LEU A 114 5.75 6.93 1.12
C LEU A 114 6.12 5.49 1.50
N VAL A 115 7.27 5.32 2.12
CA VAL A 115 7.75 4.00 2.55
C VAL A 115 7.50 3.83 4.04
N ARG A 116 6.78 2.78 4.42
CA ARG A 116 6.28 2.58 5.77
C ARG A 116 6.63 1.20 6.30
N ASP A 117 7.09 1.16 7.53
CA ASP A 117 7.03 -0.05 8.34
C ASP A 117 5.58 -0.23 8.78
N ILE A 118 4.98 -1.38 8.46
CA ILE A 118 3.55 -1.62 8.72
C ILE A 118 3.18 -1.60 10.22
N ARG A 119 4.19 -1.68 11.10
CA ARG A 119 4.01 -1.61 12.55
C ARG A 119 3.81 -0.18 13.05
N CYS A 120 4.20 0.80 12.25
CA CYS A 120 4.14 2.21 12.59
C CYS A 120 2.68 2.69 12.57
N TRP A 121 2.27 3.39 13.63
CA TRP A 121 0.90 3.87 13.74
C TRP A 121 0.59 4.90 12.67
N HIS A 122 -0.59 4.79 12.09
CA HIS A 122 -1.08 5.71 11.06
C HIS A 122 -2.60 5.70 11.01
N GLY A 123 -3.17 6.57 10.19
CA GLY A 123 -4.59 6.52 9.84
C GLY A 123 -4.93 7.53 8.75
N GLY A 124 -6.09 7.34 8.12
CA GLY A 124 -6.72 8.36 7.27
C GLY A 124 -7.10 9.60 8.09
N THR A 125 -7.13 10.73 7.39
CA THR A 125 -7.55 12.03 7.92
C THR A 125 -8.73 12.55 7.08
N PRO A 126 -9.50 13.52 7.59
CA PRO A 126 -10.64 14.03 6.88
C PRO A 126 -10.27 14.62 5.52
N ASN A 127 -11.06 14.27 4.50
CA ASN A 127 -10.97 14.94 3.20
C ASN A 127 -11.98 16.09 3.18
N LEU A 128 -11.45 17.31 3.25
CA LEU A 128 -12.18 18.56 3.38
C LEU A 128 -12.47 19.22 2.02
N LEU A 129 -12.14 18.54 0.92
CA LEU A 129 -12.57 18.99 -0.40
C LEU A 129 -14.10 18.89 -0.50
N PRO A 130 -14.73 19.75 -1.31
CA PRO A 130 -16.18 19.70 -1.49
C PRO A 130 -16.61 18.40 -2.17
N LEU A 131 -17.84 17.96 -1.92
CA LEU A 131 -18.45 16.85 -2.66
C LEU A 131 -18.57 17.22 -4.15
N PRO A 132 -18.40 16.26 -5.07
CA PRO A 132 -18.70 16.50 -6.47
C PRO A 132 -20.19 16.86 -6.64
N PRO A 133 -20.54 17.69 -7.63
CA PRO A 133 -21.93 18.03 -7.89
C PRO A 133 -22.78 16.78 -8.19
N PRO A 134 -24.11 16.80 -7.92
CA PRO A 134 -24.95 15.60 -7.90
C PRO A 134 -25.18 14.82 -9.22
N SER A 135 -24.36 15.01 -10.27
CA SER A 135 -24.57 14.40 -11.60
C SER A 135 -23.63 13.24 -11.96
N ASP A 136 -22.55 13.00 -11.21
CA ASP A 136 -21.46 12.13 -11.72
C ASP A 136 -21.36 10.77 -10.99
N LEU A 137 -22.47 10.29 -10.43
CA LEU A 137 -22.58 8.93 -9.90
C LEU A 137 -23.16 8.01 -10.99
N ILE A 138 -22.26 7.33 -11.72
CA ILE A 138 -22.24 5.89 -12.03
C ILE A 138 -21.28 5.68 -13.22
N GLY A 139 -20.02 5.30 -12.91
CA GLY A 139 -19.26 4.38 -13.77
C GLY A 139 -18.44 4.91 -14.96
N VAL A 140 -18.17 6.21 -15.13
CA VAL A 140 -17.39 6.68 -16.30
C VAL A 140 -16.17 7.52 -15.91
N GLN A 141 -15.01 6.90 -16.00
CA GLN A 141 -13.79 7.35 -16.71
C GLN A 141 -13.52 8.87 -16.89
N HIS A 142 -13.71 9.71 -15.89
CA HIS A 142 -13.14 11.07 -15.88
C HIS A 142 -11.76 11.08 -15.21
N LEU A 143 -10.79 10.40 -15.83
CA LEU A 143 -9.35 10.59 -15.56
C LEU A 143 -8.85 11.85 -16.31
N GLY A 144 -9.53 12.96 -16.12
CA GLY A 144 -9.21 14.25 -16.74
C GLY A 144 -9.95 15.36 -16.00
N GLU A 145 -9.18 16.34 -15.50
CA GLU A 145 -9.56 17.63 -14.87
C GLU A 145 -10.55 17.63 -13.68
N ASP A 146 -11.50 16.70 -13.60
CA ASP A 146 -12.53 16.58 -12.55
C ASP A 146 -12.24 15.53 -11.46
N ALA A 147 -11.08 14.86 -11.53
CA ALA A 147 -10.62 13.88 -10.54
C ALA A 147 -10.15 14.51 -9.21
N GLY A 148 -10.31 15.83 -9.03
CA GLY A 148 -9.70 16.60 -7.93
C GLY A 148 -10.24 16.29 -6.53
N TYR A 149 -11.36 15.57 -6.42
CA TYR A 149 -12.04 15.34 -5.14
C TYR A 149 -11.50 14.14 -4.35
N ALA A 150 -11.12 13.08 -5.06
CA ALA A 150 -10.59 11.88 -4.45
C ALA A 150 -9.08 12.02 -4.21
N ARG A 151 -8.60 11.47 -3.09
CA ARG A 151 -7.16 11.27 -2.84
C ARG A 151 -6.79 9.81 -3.01
N PRO A 152 -6.47 9.34 -4.23
CA PRO A 152 -6.00 7.97 -4.46
C PRO A 152 -4.53 7.78 -4.10
N MET A 153 -4.19 6.58 -3.67
CA MET A 153 -2.83 6.07 -3.55
C MET A 153 -2.77 4.58 -3.92
N LEU A 154 -1.70 4.16 -4.57
CA LEU A 154 -1.41 2.75 -4.78
C LEU A 154 -0.58 2.23 -3.61
N ASN A 155 -0.73 0.96 -3.23
CA ASN A 155 0.20 0.30 -2.31
C ASN A 155 0.87 -0.91 -2.97
N VAL A 156 2.13 -1.13 -2.62
CA VAL A 156 2.87 -2.36 -2.89
C VAL A 156 3.57 -2.78 -1.62
N GLU A 157 3.48 -4.07 -1.31
CA GLU A 157 3.85 -4.62 -0.02
C GLU A 157 4.99 -5.62 -0.17
N PHE A 158 6.01 -5.45 0.66
CA PHE A 158 7.19 -6.31 0.65
C PHE A 158 7.49 -6.89 2.02
N THR A 159 7.76 -8.19 2.06
CA THR A 159 8.09 -8.93 3.28
C THR A 159 9.56 -9.33 3.29
N ALA A 160 10.12 -9.39 4.50
CA ALA A 160 11.43 -9.97 4.74
C ALA A 160 11.39 -11.50 4.52
N PRO A 161 12.50 -12.14 4.11
CA PRO A 161 12.51 -13.58 3.78
C PRO A 161 12.10 -14.49 4.93
N TRP A 162 12.41 -14.08 6.16
CA TRP A 162 12.12 -14.79 7.40
C TRP A 162 10.68 -14.59 7.90
N PHE A 163 9.94 -13.66 7.29
CA PHE A 163 8.55 -13.39 7.64
C PHE A 163 7.61 -14.06 6.63
N ARG A 164 6.54 -14.65 7.16
CA ARG A 164 5.46 -15.25 6.38
C ARG A 164 4.14 -14.85 7.01
N ILE A 165 3.15 -14.68 6.15
CA ILE A 165 1.77 -14.47 6.55
C ILE A 165 1.06 -15.78 6.23
N PRO A 166 0.30 -16.35 7.17
CA PRO A 166 -0.46 -17.55 6.90
C PRO A 166 -1.44 -17.26 5.77
N HIS A 167 -1.48 -18.15 4.78
CA HIS A 167 -2.29 -18.06 3.56
C HIS A 167 -3.80 -18.06 3.87
N ARG A 168 -4.33 -16.97 4.41
CA ARG A 168 -5.77 -16.73 4.52
C ARG A 168 -6.16 -15.78 3.40
N ASP A 169 -6.71 -16.37 2.33
CA ASP A 169 -7.59 -15.71 1.36
C ASP A 169 -7.00 -14.54 0.55
N TYR A 170 -5.71 -14.57 0.20
CA TYR A 170 -5.13 -13.52 -0.65
C TYR A 170 -5.52 -13.67 -2.12
N LYS A 171 -5.85 -12.54 -2.77
CA LYS A 171 -5.93 -12.43 -4.23
C LYS A 171 -4.53 -12.66 -4.81
N MET A 172 -4.34 -13.80 -5.44
CA MET A 172 -3.06 -14.22 -6.02
C MET A 172 -3.00 -13.90 -7.51
N ILE A 173 -1.79 -13.80 -8.05
CA ILE A 173 -1.50 -13.46 -9.44
C ILE A 173 -1.75 -14.71 -10.31
N PRO A 174 -2.61 -14.64 -11.34
CA PRO A 174 -2.82 -15.78 -12.24
C PRO A 174 -1.54 -16.14 -13.01
N ARG A 175 -1.38 -17.43 -13.33
CA ARG A 175 -0.15 -17.98 -13.92
C ARG A 175 0.26 -17.25 -15.20
N ASN A 176 -0.70 -17.04 -16.09
CA ASN A 176 -0.56 -16.36 -17.38
C ASN A 176 0.00 -14.93 -17.27
N TRP A 177 -0.34 -14.17 -16.22
CA TRP A 177 0.17 -12.83 -15.96
C TRP A 177 1.54 -12.88 -15.31
N TRP A 178 1.75 -13.81 -14.36
CA TRP A 178 3.08 -14.05 -13.78
C TRP A 178 4.09 -14.39 -14.87
N ASP A 179 3.68 -15.08 -15.95
CA ASP A 179 4.60 -15.54 -17.00
C ASP A 179 5.14 -14.42 -17.87
N LYS A 180 4.36 -13.35 -18.00
CA LYS A 180 4.69 -12.14 -18.74
C LYS A 180 5.61 -11.20 -17.95
N MET A 181 5.79 -11.43 -16.65
CA MET A 181 6.67 -10.60 -15.83
C MET A 181 8.14 -10.83 -16.17
N SER A 182 8.95 -9.79 -15.92
CA SER A 182 10.42 -9.90 -15.95
C SER A 182 10.92 -10.97 -14.96
N ILE A 183 12.16 -11.44 -15.14
CA ILE A 183 12.82 -12.38 -14.21
C ILE A 183 12.73 -11.86 -12.76
N ARG A 184 12.98 -10.56 -12.56
CA ARG A 184 12.90 -9.96 -11.23
C ARG A 184 11.47 -9.87 -10.70
N GLY A 185 10.50 -9.56 -11.54
CA GLY A 185 9.08 -9.59 -11.15
C GLY A 185 8.69 -11.00 -10.70
N LYS A 186 9.07 -12.00 -11.49
CA LYS A 186 8.88 -13.42 -11.18
C LYS A 186 9.48 -13.79 -9.82
N GLU A 187 10.74 -13.44 -9.59
CA GLU A 187 11.42 -13.67 -8.31
C GLU A 187 10.66 -13.03 -7.15
N LEU A 188 10.25 -11.76 -7.27
CA LEU A 188 9.62 -11.03 -6.17
C LEU A 188 8.26 -11.62 -5.81
N THR A 189 7.46 -12.02 -6.77
CA THR A 189 6.07 -12.45 -6.53
C THR A 189 5.91 -13.98 -6.45
N ARG A 190 7.01 -14.74 -6.42
CA ARG A 190 7.00 -16.22 -6.46
C ARG A 190 6.12 -16.94 -5.43
N ASN A 191 5.72 -16.26 -4.35
CA ASN A 191 4.87 -16.81 -3.28
C ASN A 191 3.38 -16.42 -3.41
N ILE A 192 3.01 -15.62 -4.40
CA ILE A 192 1.65 -15.09 -4.59
C ILE A 192 1.14 -15.41 -6.00
N VAL A 193 1.46 -16.60 -6.54
CA VAL A 193 1.04 -17.05 -7.88
C VAL A 193 0.11 -18.25 -7.76
N LEU A 194 -1.02 -18.20 -8.46
CA LEU A 194 -1.90 -19.37 -8.62
C LEU A 194 -1.48 -20.16 -9.85
N ASP A 195 -1.34 -21.47 -9.69
CA ASP A 195 -1.23 -22.42 -10.81
C ASP A 195 -2.60 -22.68 -11.44
N THR A 196 -3.30 -21.59 -11.81
CA THR A 196 -4.53 -21.61 -12.59
C THR A 196 -4.38 -20.65 -13.77
N ASP A 197 -4.78 -21.11 -14.96
CA ASP A 197 -4.86 -20.26 -16.16
C ASP A 197 -6.18 -19.47 -16.22
N GLN A 198 -7.12 -19.79 -15.34
CA GLN A 198 -8.37 -19.05 -15.19
C GLN A 198 -8.11 -17.77 -14.38
N ASP A 199 -8.52 -16.63 -14.94
CA ASP A 199 -8.66 -15.39 -14.18
C ASP A 199 -9.67 -15.67 -13.05
N PRO A 200 -9.33 -15.47 -11.76
CA PRO A 200 -10.31 -15.48 -10.70
C PRO A 200 -11.44 -14.51 -11.07
N GLU A 201 -12.70 -14.92 -10.90
CA GLU A 201 -13.87 -14.10 -11.29
C GLU A 201 -13.82 -12.66 -10.68
N ASP A 202 -13.04 -12.46 -9.61
CA ASP A 202 -12.81 -11.20 -8.88
C ASP A 202 -11.48 -10.46 -9.16
N TRP A 203 -10.69 -10.86 -10.16
CA TRP A 203 -9.42 -10.19 -10.51
C TRP A 203 -9.62 -8.81 -11.19
N ASN A 204 -10.82 -8.54 -11.72
CA ASN A 204 -11.11 -7.34 -12.51
C ASN A 204 -11.39 -6.06 -11.68
N LEU A 205 -11.28 -6.08 -10.36
CA LEU A 205 -11.48 -4.90 -9.52
C LEU A 205 -10.18 -4.57 -8.76
N THR A 206 -9.31 -3.78 -9.40
CA THR A 206 -9.17 -2.32 -9.15
C THR A 206 -7.78 -1.80 -9.58
N PHE A 207 -6.69 -2.60 -9.59
CA PHE A 207 -5.35 -2.02 -9.89
C PHE A 207 -4.31 -2.93 -10.59
N GLY A 208 -4.59 -4.23 -10.77
CA GLY A 208 -3.59 -5.20 -11.26
C GLY A 208 -3.09 -4.98 -12.70
N LYS A 209 -3.96 -4.55 -13.63
CA LYS A 209 -3.60 -4.34 -15.04
C LYS A 209 -2.69 -3.12 -15.27
N ALA A 210 -3.05 -1.96 -14.69
CA ALA A 210 -2.31 -0.71 -14.86
C ALA A 210 -0.89 -0.77 -14.28
N TRP A 211 -0.68 -1.55 -13.21
CA TRP A 211 0.62 -1.71 -12.57
C TRP A 211 1.62 -2.52 -13.41
N LEU A 212 1.13 -3.55 -14.11
CA LEU A 212 1.97 -4.39 -14.99
C LEU A 212 2.40 -3.65 -16.26
N GLU A 213 1.53 -2.79 -16.80
CA GLU A 213 1.84 -1.95 -17.97
C GLU A 213 2.96 -0.94 -17.67
N HIS A 214 3.00 -0.38 -16.46
CA HIS A 214 3.99 0.65 -16.09
C HIS A 214 5.39 0.11 -15.77
N LEU A 215 5.51 -1.17 -15.39
CA LEU A 215 6.81 -1.83 -15.18
C LEU A 215 7.33 -2.55 -16.45
N GLY A 216 6.48 -2.69 -17.48
CA GLY A 216 6.75 -3.47 -18.69
C GLY A 216 7.57 -2.77 -19.77
N GLY A 217 7.70 -1.44 -19.75
CA GLY A 217 8.54 -0.77 -20.75
C GLY A 217 8.31 0.73 -20.85
N ALA A 218 9.30 1.50 -20.40
CA ALA A 218 9.58 2.76 -21.04
C ALA A 218 10.03 2.48 -22.49
N GLN A 219 9.08 2.41 -23.42
CA GLN A 219 9.19 2.88 -24.81
C GLN A 219 7.78 3.14 -25.33
N VAL A 220 7.34 4.40 -25.29
CA VAL A 220 6.32 4.88 -26.23
C VAL A 220 7.01 5.87 -27.16
N GLY A 221 7.75 5.30 -28.10
CA GLY A 221 8.26 6.00 -29.27
C GLY A 221 7.44 5.58 -30.49
N LYS A 222 6.55 6.47 -30.92
CA LYS A 222 5.87 6.63 -32.24
C LYS A 222 5.65 5.39 -33.13
N ALA A 223 4.41 5.24 -33.60
CA ALA A 223 4.10 5.50 -35.01
C ALA A 223 2.61 5.85 -35.22
N VAL A 224 2.40 6.98 -35.90
CA VAL A 224 1.22 7.32 -36.68
C VAL A 224 1.12 6.31 -37.85
N THR A 225 -0.08 5.88 -38.23
CA THR A 225 -0.62 5.86 -39.62
C THR A 225 -1.89 5.00 -39.71
N GLY A 226 -2.93 5.52 -40.37
CA GLY A 226 -4.08 4.78 -40.88
C GLY A 226 -5.41 5.33 -40.43
#